data_AF-A0AAJ1TM79-F1
#
_entry.id   AF-A0AAJ1TM79-F1
#
_cell.length_a   1.000
_cell.length_b   1.000
_cell.length_c   1.000
_cell.angle_alpha   90.00
_cell.angle_beta   90.00
_cell.angle_gamma   90.00
#
_symmetry.space_group_name_H-M   'P 1'
#
loop_
_entity.id
_entity.type
_entity.pdbx_description
1 polymer ?
#
loop_
_entity_poly.entity_id
_entity_poly.type
_entity_poly.pdbx_seq_one_letter_code
_entity_poly.pdbx_strand_id
1 'polypeptide(L)'
;MAKQNTNGRALEYAFLLSVHERVSSNQEVIIVESEAFLTAKSSFESLEENYQKETLIAARTGTNVLIKLEPKIIEGSVPLKISIQGDVAGQSGDVRDVLISRPNENWEIGVSCKNNHDAVKHPRLSGTNNFGKKWLEVACTEQYFQEIIPIFDELRMIKKEYKGKRWSELADKNEKYYLPVLQAFIKELNRLNEKHPGEIPGRLLSYLLGRQDFYKLIVQRSKKITEIQGFNLRGTLNQKSKSIQPQIKMTKIKLPTKFYGSHIQDDSENTAMVPCDEGWSISCRIHNASRIVENSLKLDVRLEGLPSSIYIHHESWR
;
A
#
# COMPACT_ATOMS: atom_id res chain seq x y z
N MET A 1 6.24 11.32 -12.15
CA MET A 1 5.33 10.15 -12.16
C MET A 1 5.87 9.00 -13.00
N ALA A 2 6.21 9.18 -14.30
CA ALA A 2 6.76 8.09 -15.13
C ALA A 2 8.04 7.44 -14.55
N LYS A 3 9.07 8.24 -14.21
CA LYS A 3 10.33 7.74 -13.62
C LYS A 3 10.14 6.99 -12.29
N GLN A 4 9.17 7.41 -11.46
CA GLN A 4 8.89 6.74 -10.18
C GLN A 4 8.21 5.39 -10.40
N ASN A 5 7.31 5.29 -11.38
CA ASN A 5 6.67 4.02 -11.75
C ASN A 5 7.70 3.03 -12.33
N THR A 6 8.54 3.50 -13.26
CA THR A 6 9.65 2.70 -13.81
C THR A 6 10.58 2.20 -12.71
N ASN A 7 11.01 3.07 -11.79
CA ASN A 7 11.88 2.69 -10.69
C ASN A 7 11.22 1.71 -9.70
N GLY A 8 9.91 1.81 -9.48
CA GLY A 8 9.14 0.87 -8.66
C GLY A 8 9.14 -0.53 -9.27
N ARG A 9 8.72 -0.63 -10.54
CA ARG A 9 8.68 -1.89 -11.29
C ARG A 9 10.07 -2.52 -11.46
N ALA A 10 11.08 -1.70 -11.69
CA ALA A 10 12.46 -2.18 -11.74
C ALA A 10 12.92 -2.82 -10.42
N LEU A 11 12.50 -2.26 -9.28
CA LEU A 11 12.79 -2.83 -7.96
C LEU A 11 12.07 -4.16 -7.74
N GLU A 12 10.81 -4.29 -8.19
CA GLU A 12 10.05 -5.55 -8.14
C GLU A 12 10.78 -6.67 -8.89
N TYR A 13 11.26 -6.39 -10.10
CA TYR A 13 12.04 -7.33 -10.88
C TYR A 13 13.39 -7.67 -10.23
N ALA A 14 14.13 -6.67 -9.74
CA ALA A 14 15.39 -6.90 -9.03
C ALA A 14 15.20 -7.75 -7.77
N PHE A 15 14.11 -7.54 -7.03
CA PHE A 15 13.76 -8.35 -5.87
C PHE A 15 13.47 -9.80 -6.26
N LEU A 16 12.61 -10.02 -7.26
CA LEU A 16 12.33 -11.36 -7.80
C LEU A 16 13.63 -12.08 -8.22
N LEU A 17 14.49 -11.40 -8.99
CA LEU A 17 15.78 -11.95 -9.41
C LEU A 17 16.65 -12.32 -8.21
N SER A 18 16.73 -11.47 -7.20
CA SER A 18 17.55 -11.74 -6.02
C SER A 18 17.07 -12.97 -5.23
N VAL A 19 15.75 -13.21 -5.16
CA VAL A 19 15.20 -14.42 -4.52
C VAL A 19 15.54 -15.64 -5.36
N HIS A 20 15.34 -15.57 -6.68
CA HIS A 20 15.69 -16.66 -7.62
C HIS A 20 17.18 -17.03 -7.51
N GLU A 21 18.09 -16.06 -7.69
CA GLU A 21 19.55 -16.27 -7.56
C GLU A 21 19.93 -16.90 -6.22
N ARG A 22 19.24 -16.53 -5.13
CA ARG A 22 19.55 -17.01 -3.79
C ARG A 22 19.21 -18.49 -3.58
N VAL A 23 18.24 -19.03 -4.31
CA VAL A 23 17.65 -20.34 -4.00
C VAL A 23 17.67 -21.35 -5.15
N SER A 24 17.84 -20.92 -6.40
CA SER A 24 17.80 -21.81 -7.58
C SER A 24 18.92 -22.85 -7.64
N SER A 25 20.01 -22.68 -6.87
CA SER A 25 21.06 -23.70 -6.77
C SER A 25 20.67 -24.89 -5.88
N ASN A 26 19.65 -24.75 -5.04
CA ASN A 26 19.28 -25.74 -4.03
C ASN A 26 17.89 -26.36 -4.24
N GLN A 27 17.06 -25.79 -5.12
CA GLN A 27 15.71 -26.27 -5.39
C GLN A 27 15.22 -25.81 -6.77
N GLU A 28 14.19 -26.48 -7.29
CA GLU A 28 13.49 -26.02 -8.48
C GLU A 28 12.69 -24.75 -8.19
N VAL A 29 12.88 -23.73 -9.03
CA VAL A 29 12.18 -22.44 -8.96
C VAL A 29 11.53 -22.15 -10.30
N ILE A 30 10.25 -21.77 -10.28
CA ILE A 30 9.52 -21.33 -11.46
C ILE A 30 9.23 -19.84 -11.33
N ILE A 31 9.73 -19.06 -12.28
CA ILE A 31 9.33 -17.67 -12.46
C ILE A 31 8.11 -17.63 -13.38
N VAL A 32 7.04 -16.95 -12.95
CA VAL A 32 5.85 -16.75 -13.77
C VAL A 32 6.05 -15.54 -14.68
N GLU A 33 6.24 -15.80 -15.97
CA GLU A 33 6.47 -14.77 -17.00
C GLU A 33 5.17 -14.13 -17.50
N SER A 34 4.50 -13.38 -16.61
CA SER A 34 3.31 -12.59 -16.96
C SER A 34 3.65 -11.28 -17.68
N GLU A 35 2.64 -10.57 -18.21
CA GLU A 35 2.83 -9.20 -18.72
C GLU A 35 3.42 -8.25 -17.66
N ALA A 36 3.03 -8.43 -16.39
CA ALA A 36 3.58 -7.65 -15.28
C ALA A 36 5.08 -7.94 -15.09
N PHE A 37 5.48 -9.20 -15.19
CA PHE A 37 6.88 -9.60 -15.18
C PHE A 37 7.67 -8.95 -16.33
N LEU A 38 7.17 -9.05 -17.56
CA LEU A 38 7.82 -8.48 -18.75
C LEU A 38 7.96 -6.95 -18.63
N THR A 39 6.93 -6.28 -18.11
CA THR A 39 6.95 -4.83 -17.87
C THR A 39 7.98 -4.44 -16.81
N ALA A 40 8.07 -5.22 -15.73
CA ALA A 40 9.04 -5.00 -14.66
C ALA A 40 10.49 -5.24 -15.12
N LYS A 41 10.71 -6.32 -15.89
CA LYS A 41 11.98 -6.62 -16.55
C LYS A 41 12.43 -5.49 -17.47
N SER A 42 11.56 -5.06 -18.39
CA SER A 42 11.86 -3.95 -19.31
C SER A 42 12.13 -2.64 -18.55
N SER A 43 11.38 -2.39 -17.47
CA SER A 43 11.62 -1.22 -16.61
C SER A 43 13.01 -1.26 -15.97
N PHE A 44 13.46 -2.44 -15.51
CA PHE A 44 14.79 -2.63 -14.95
C PHE A 44 15.89 -2.47 -16.02
N GLU A 45 15.74 -3.12 -17.17
CA GLU A 45 16.69 -3.05 -18.29
C GLU A 45 16.84 -1.65 -18.86
N SER A 46 15.81 -0.80 -18.76
CA SER A 46 15.85 0.61 -19.18
C SER A 46 16.65 1.53 -18.23
N LEU A 47 17.01 1.06 -17.04
CA LEU A 47 17.79 1.85 -16.08
C LEU A 47 19.26 1.96 -16.50
N GLU A 48 19.92 3.05 -16.11
CA GLU A 48 21.37 3.17 -16.22
C GLU A 48 22.09 2.06 -15.43
N GLU A 49 23.21 1.56 -15.94
CA GLU A 49 23.93 0.40 -15.39
C GLU A 49 24.28 0.56 -13.89
N ASN A 50 24.72 1.75 -13.48
CA ASN A 50 25.01 2.03 -12.07
C ASN A 50 23.75 1.93 -11.20
N TYR A 51 22.62 2.39 -11.70
CA TYR A 51 21.34 2.33 -10.99
C TYR A 51 20.78 0.91 -10.97
N GLN A 52 21.00 0.10 -12.01
CA GLN A 52 20.70 -1.34 -12.00
C GLN A 52 21.49 -2.06 -10.90
N LYS A 53 22.82 -1.85 -10.85
CA LYS A 53 23.70 -2.44 -9.82
C LYS A 53 23.25 -2.07 -8.41
N GLU A 54 22.99 -0.79 -8.17
CA GLU A 54 22.52 -0.31 -6.87
C GLU A 54 21.16 -0.95 -6.49
N THR A 55 20.24 -1.06 -7.46
CA THR A 55 18.92 -1.69 -7.25
C THR A 55 19.05 -3.18 -6.90
N LEU A 56 19.96 -3.91 -7.57
CA LEU A 56 20.24 -5.33 -7.24
C LEU A 56 20.87 -5.49 -5.86
N ILE A 57 21.81 -4.61 -5.47
CA ILE A 57 22.40 -4.62 -4.13
C ILE A 57 21.32 -4.42 -3.06
N ALA A 58 20.46 -3.41 -3.24
CA ALA A 58 19.37 -3.13 -2.32
C ALA A 58 18.38 -4.32 -2.21
N ALA A 59 18.01 -4.91 -3.34
CA ALA A 59 17.14 -6.08 -3.42
C ALA A 59 17.74 -7.31 -2.72
N ARG A 60 19.01 -7.65 -3.01
CA ARG A 60 19.75 -8.75 -2.37
C ARG A 60 19.87 -8.56 -0.86
N THR A 61 20.11 -7.33 -0.42
CA THR A 61 20.15 -6.96 1.01
C THR A 61 18.82 -7.32 1.68
N GLY A 62 17.69 -6.94 1.08
CA GLY A 62 16.37 -7.29 1.59
C GLY A 62 16.08 -8.80 1.55
N THR A 63 16.41 -9.48 0.45
CA THR A 63 16.25 -10.93 0.31
C THR A 63 16.99 -11.70 1.39
N ASN A 64 18.22 -11.29 1.72
CA ASN A 64 19.02 -11.94 2.77
C ASN A 64 18.40 -11.83 4.16
N VAL A 65 17.64 -10.77 4.44
CA VAL A 65 16.87 -10.64 5.68
C VAL A 65 15.59 -11.48 5.58
N LEU A 66 14.86 -11.37 4.46
CA LEU A 66 13.58 -12.05 4.29
C LEU A 66 13.68 -13.58 4.43
N ILE A 67 14.70 -14.22 3.85
CA ILE A 67 14.88 -15.68 3.96
C ILE A 67 15.11 -16.16 5.40
N LYS A 68 15.61 -15.29 6.29
CA LYS A 68 15.78 -15.60 7.72
C LYS A 68 14.45 -15.49 8.48
N LEU A 69 13.52 -14.66 7.97
CA LEU A 69 12.17 -14.51 8.50
C LEU A 69 11.22 -15.57 7.96
N GLU A 70 11.45 -16.07 6.75
CA GLU A 70 10.58 -17.01 6.04
C GLU A 70 11.35 -18.27 5.61
N PRO A 71 11.60 -19.22 6.55
CA PRO A 71 12.29 -20.47 6.26
C PRO A 71 11.73 -21.26 5.08
N LYS A 72 10.41 -21.17 4.85
CA LYS A 72 9.74 -21.83 3.73
C LYS A 72 10.19 -21.33 2.35
N ILE A 73 10.87 -20.18 2.24
CA ILE A 73 11.54 -19.79 0.99
C ILE A 73 12.69 -20.77 0.68
N ILE A 74 13.42 -21.22 1.71
CA ILE A 74 14.60 -22.08 1.56
C ILE A 74 14.23 -23.56 1.51
N GLU A 75 13.27 -24.00 2.32
CA GLU A 75 12.91 -25.42 2.45
C GLU A 75 11.40 -25.65 2.32
N GLY A 76 11.00 -26.60 1.47
CA GLY A 76 9.63 -27.07 1.31
C GLY A 76 9.41 -27.79 -0.02
N SER A 77 8.15 -28.00 -0.40
CA SER A 77 7.74 -28.65 -1.63
C SER A 77 8.21 -27.87 -2.85
N VAL A 78 8.76 -28.57 -3.84
CA VAL A 78 9.11 -27.99 -5.14
C VAL A 78 7.93 -28.07 -6.12
N PRO A 79 7.87 -27.17 -7.13
CA PRO A 79 8.72 -25.99 -7.29
C PRO A 79 8.32 -24.83 -6.35
N LEU A 80 9.28 -23.99 -5.99
CA LEU A 80 8.99 -22.66 -5.45
C LEU A 80 8.56 -21.76 -6.62
N LYS A 81 7.40 -21.11 -6.53
CA LYS A 81 6.93 -20.17 -7.56
C LYS A 81 7.18 -18.73 -7.13
N ILE A 82 7.66 -17.90 -8.06
CA ILE A 82 7.82 -16.46 -7.85
C ILE A 82 7.12 -15.71 -8.99
N SER A 83 6.28 -14.73 -8.66
CA SER A 83 5.53 -13.96 -9.66
C SER A 83 5.41 -12.50 -9.29
N ILE A 84 5.36 -11.61 -10.29
CA ILE A 84 5.03 -10.19 -10.12
C ILE A 84 3.54 -10.01 -10.37
N GLN A 85 2.86 -9.31 -9.47
CA GLN A 85 1.43 -9.04 -9.60
C GLN A 85 1.17 -7.90 -10.59
N GLY A 86 0.11 -8.06 -11.38
CA GLY A 86 -0.39 -7.00 -12.26
C GLY A 86 -1.29 -6.01 -11.53
N ASP A 87 -1.52 -4.86 -12.18
CA ASP A 87 -2.31 -3.74 -11.63
C ASP A 87 -3.74 -4.15 -11.21
N VAL A 88 -4.33 -5.19 -11.83
CA VAL A 88 -5.69 -5.69 -11.52
C VAL A 88 -5.79 -6.20 -10.08
N ALA A 89 -4.79 -6.93 -9.59
CA ALA A 89 -4.78 -7.40 -8.21
C ALA A 89 -4.64 -6.24 -7.20
N GLY A 90 -3.86 -5.23 -7.56
CA GLY A 90 -3.80 -3.95 -6.84
C GLY A 90 -5.17 -3.29 -6.69
N GLN A 91 -5.97 -3.30 -7.76
CA GLN A 91 -7.33 -2.75 -7.76
C GLN A 91 -8.31 -3.56 -6.91
N SER A 92 -8.17 -4.89 -6.87
CA SER A 92 -9.00 -5.78 -6.03
C SER A 92 -8.61 -5.74 -4.55
N GLY A 93 -7.47 -5.11 -4.26
CA GLY A 93 -7.08 -4.70 -2.93
C GLY A 93 -5.95 -5.51 -2.31
N ASP A 94 -5.20 -6.26 -3.13
CA ASP A 94 -3.93 -6.86 -2.76
C ASP A 94 -2.80 -5.85 -2.96
N VAL A 95 -2.02 -5.58 -1.91
CA VAL A 95 -0.92 -4.58 -1.94
C VAL A 95 0.44 -5.21 -2.24
N ARG A 96 0.49 -6.53 -2.42
CA ARG A 96 1.72 -7.30 -2.61
C ARG A 96 2.17 -7.17 -4.06
N ASP A 97 3.40 -6.74 -4.29
CA ASP A 97 3.94 -6.51 -5.63
C ASP A 97 4.58 -7.80 -6.18
N VAL A 98 5.27 -8.57 -5.32
CA VAL A 98 5.87 -9.88 -5.64
C VAL A 98 5.30 -10.96 -4.73
N LEU A 99 4.88 -12.09 -5.30
CA LEU A 99 4.42 -13.28 -4.56
C LEU A 99 5.48 -14.38 -4.63
N ILE A 100 5.67 -15.07 -3.51
CA ILE A 100 6.51 -16.26 -3.39
C ILE A 100 5.62 -17.35 -2.80
N SER A 101 5.46 -18.48 -3.48
CA SER A 101 4.53 -19.53 -3.07
C SER A 101 5.03 -20.94 -3.30
N ARG A 102 4.47 -21.87 -2.53
CA ARG A 102 4.60 -23.33 -2.69
C ARG A 102 3.20 -23.89 -2.88
N PRO A 103 2.75 -24.10 -4.14
CA PRO A 103 1.38 -24.53 -4.43
C PRO A 103 1.01 -25.85 -3.74
N ASN A 104 1.96 -26.77 -3.61
CA ASN A 104 1.75 -28.09 -2.99
C ASN A 104 1.66 -28.04 -1.45
N GLU A 105 1.92 -26.88 -0.83
CA GLU A 105 1.83 -26.66 0.62
C GLU A 105 0.76 -25.64 1.01
N ASN A 106 0.02 -25.09 0.04
CA ASN A 106 -0.87 -23.94 0.25
C ASN A 106 -0.20 -22.80 1.06
N TRP A 107 1.08 -22.56 0.76
CA TRP A 107 1.87 -21.52 1.40
C TRP A 107 2.18 -20.42 0.40
N GLU A 108 1.96 -19.18 0.79
CA GLU A 108 2.24 -17.98 0.01
C GLU A 108 2.57 -16.84 0.95
N ILE A 109 3.57 -16.06 0.56
CA ILE A 109 3.85 -14.74 1.12
C ILE A 109 3.90 -13.72 0.00
N GLY A 110 3.72 -12.45 0.31
CA GLY A 110 4.02 -11.40 -0.65
C GLY A 110 4.85 -10.28 -0.06
N VAL A 111 5.48 -9.56 -0.98
CA VAL A 111 6.38 -8.45 -0.69
C VAL A 111 5.91 -7.24 -1.47
N SER A 112 5.67 -6.13 -0.77
CA SER A 112 5.42 -4.84 -1.38
C SER A 112 6.74 -4.06 -1.46
N CYS A 113 7.24 -3.85 -2.67
CA CYS A 113 8.51 -3.17 -2.94
C CYS A 113 8.28 -1.67 -3.08
N LYS A 114 9.06 -0.86 -2.36
CA LYS A 114 8.92 0.61 -2.34
C LYS A 114 10.28 1.30 -2.42
N ASN A 115 10.35 2.39 -3.18
CA ASN A 115 11.48 3.31 -3.18
C ASN A 115 11.13 4.54 -2.31
N ASN A 116 11.84 4.76 -1.20
CA ASN A 116 11.71 5.94 -0.32
C ASN A 116 10.27 6.28 0.16
N HIS A 117 9.33 5.33 0.17
CA HIS A 117 7.92 5.63 0.43
C HIS A 117 7.22 4.56 1.27
N ASP A 118 6.45 5.05 2.24
CA ASP A 118 5.75 4.32 3.28
C ASP A 118 4.23 4.29 3.07
N ALA A 119 3.71 4.85 1.98
CA ALA A 119 2.26 4.90 1.84
C ALA A 119 1.59 3.54 1.65
N VAL A 120 0.29 3.58 1.87
CA VAL A 120 -0.69 2.51 1.71
C VAL A 120 -1.59 2.82 0.51
N LYS A 121 -2.76 2.18 0.42
CA LYS A 121 -3.71 2.49 -0.66
C LYS A 121 -4.11 3.96 -0.68
N HIS A 122 -4.32 4.46 -1.90
CA HIS A 122 -4.72 5.83 -2.17
C HIS A 122 -6.11 5.88 -2.82
N PRO A 123 -7.19 5.73 -2.03
CA PRO A 123 -8.52 5.61 -2.58
C PRO A 123 -9.05 6.96 -3.10
N ARG A 124 -10.22 6.92 -3.74
CA ARG A 124 -10.89 8.10 -4.30
C ARG A 124 -12.24 8.33 -3.66
N LEU A 125 -12.61 9.59 -3.52
CA LEU A 125 -13.96 10.05 -3.18
C LEU A 125 -14.61 10.63 -4.43
N SER A 126 -15.90 10.37 -4.62
CA SER A 126 -16.72 10.92 -5.70
C SER A 126 -18.18 10.96 -5.27
N GLY A 127 -19.02 11.69 -6.00
CA GLY A 127 -20.48 11.75 -5.76
C GLY A 127 -21.21 10.42 -5.94
N THR A 128 -20.53 9.37 -6.42
CA THR A 128 -21.11 8.04 -6.66
C THR A 128 -20.43 6.92 -5.87
N ASN A 129 -19.21 7.14 -5.36
CA ASN A 129 -18.48 6.11 -4.64
C ASN A 129 -18.91 6.07 -3.18
N ASN A 130 -19.57 4.97 -2.77
CA ASN A 130 -19.89 4.70 -1.37
C ASN A 130 -18.67 4.09 -0.66
N PHE A 131 -17.83 4.96 -0.09
CA PHE A 131 -16.60 4.54 0.58
C PHE A 131 -16.90 3.64 1.78
N GLY A 132 -17.98 3.90 2.53
CA GLY A 132 -18.40 3.07 3.64
C GLY A 132 -18.62 1.63 3.17
N LYS A 133 -19.42 1.42 2.12
CA LYS A 133 -19.71 0.07 1.61
C LYS A 133 -18.44 -0.61 1.12
N LYS A 134 -17.57 0.12 0.41
CA LYS A 134 -16.38 -0.44 -0.24
C LYS A 134 -15.21 -0.68 0.73
N TRP A 135 -15.02 0.19 1.72
CA TRP A 135 -13.86 0.18 2.60
C TRP A 135 -14.20 -0.36 3.99
N LEU A 136 -15.41 -0.07 4.47
CA LEU A 136 -15.85 -0.32 5.84
C LEU A 136 -16.95 -1.38 5.92
N GLU A 137 -17.39 -1.93 4.79
CA GLU A 137 -18.46 -2.93 4.69
C GLU A 137 -19.80 -2.47 5.34
N VAL A 138 -20.01 -1.15 5.46
CA VAL A 138 -21.27 -0.52 5.92
C VAL A 138 -21.56 0.70 5.06
N ALA A 139 -22.78 0.87 4.55
CA ALA A 139 -23.08 1.95 3.63
C ALA A 139 -22.93 3.34 4.30
N CYS A 140 -22.37 4.31 3.56
CA CYS A 140 -22.45 5.71 3.97
C CYS A 140 -23.90 6.16 4.13
N THR A 141 -24.13 7.07 5.07
CA THR A 141 -25.43 7.69 5.33
C THR A 141 -25.88 8.60 4.20
N GLU A 142 -27.19 8.82 4.08
CA GLU A 142 -27.75 9.78 3.13
C GLU A 142 -27.21 11.19 3.38
N GLN A 143 -27.06 11.58 4.65
CA GLN A 143 -26.51 12.87 5.05
C GLN A 143 -25.10 13.09 4.48
N TYR A 144 -24.23 12.07 4.44
CA TYR A 144 -22.93 12.20 3.77
C TYR A 144 -23.07 12.56 2.29
N PHE A 145 -23.98 11.88 1.58
CA PHE A 145 -24.21 12.15 0.16
C PHE A 145 -24.84 13.53 -0.07
N GLN A 146 -25.74 13.98 0.80
CA GLN A 146 -26.28 15.34 0.75
C GLN A 146 -25.18 16.40 0.89
N GLU A 147 -24.14 16.16 1.69
CA GLU A 147 -22.99 17.06 1.83
C GLU A 147 -22.08 17.06 0.59
N ILE A 148 -21.78 15.89 0.00
CA ILE A 148 -20.76 15.79 -1.07
C ILE A 148 -21.31 15.89 -2.50
N ILE A 149 -22.57 15.51 -2.75
CA ILE A 149 -23.13 15.48 -4.11
C ILE A 149 -23.10 16.86 -4.78
N PRO A 150 -23.54 17.96 -4.12
CA PRO A 150 -23.52 19.29 -4.76
C PRO A 150 -22.12 19.69 -5.25
N ILE A 151 -21.09 19.37 -4.45
CA ILE A 151 -19.68 19.66 -4.77
C ILE A 151 -19.23 18.87 -6.01
N PHE A 152 -19.53 17.58 -6.05
CA PHE A 152 -19.16 16.73 -7.18
C PHE A 152 -19.99 17.02 -8.44
N ASP A 153 -21.23 17.48 -8.30
CA ASP A 153 -22.05 17.91 -9.43
C ASP A 153 -21.54 19.21 -10.05
N GLU A 154 -21.08 20.17 -9.25
CA GLU A 154 -20.38 21.35 -9.76
C GLU A 154 -19.11 20.96 -10.54
N LEU A 155 -18.27 20.08 -10.00
CA LEU A 155 -17.08 19.57 -10.70
C LEU A 155 -17.45 18.84 -12.01
N ARG A 156 -18.58 18.13 -12.02
CA ARG A 156 -19.12 17.47 -13.22
C ARG A 156 -19.58 18.50 -14.26
N MET A 157 -20.24 19.58 -13.85
CA MET A 157 -20.64 20.68 -14.72
C MET A 157 -19.42 21.39 -15.30
N ILE A 158 -18.44 21.76 -14.49
CA ILE A 158 -17.19 22.38 -14.94
C ILE A 158 -16.49 21.51 -16.00
N LYS A 159 -16.38 20.20 -15.74
CA LYS A 159 -15.79 19.25 -16.69
C LYS A 159 -16.57 19.19 -18.02
N LYS A 160 -17.89 19.32 -17.99
CA LYS A 160 -18.77 19.24 -19.16
C LYS A 160 -18.74 20.53 -19.99
N GLU A 161 -18.83 21.68 -19.33
CA GLU A 161 -18.97 23.00 -19.96
C GLU A 161 -17.61 23.58 -20.38
N TYR A 162 -16.56 23.35 -19.58
CA TYR A 162 -15.20 23.85 -19.82
C TYR A 162 -14.24 22.69 -20.08
N LYS A 163 -14.35 22.08 -21.28
CA LYS A 163 -13.48 20.96 -21.66
C LYS A 163 -12.00 21.34 -21.52
N GLY A 164 -11.26 20.56 -20.73
CA GLY A 164 -9.83 20.78 -20.51
C GLY A 164 -9.49 21.81 -19.43
N LYS A 165 -10.49 22.38 -18.74
CA LYS A 165 -10.29 23.26 -17.57
C LYS A 165 -9.33 22.63 -16.59
N ARG A 166 -8.33 23.38 -16.14
CA ARG A 166 -7.32 22.89 -15.20
C ARG A 166 -7.73 23.19 -13.77
N TRP A 167 -7.35 22.31 -12.85
CA TRP A 167 -7.50 22.56 -11.41
C TRP A 167 -6.75 23.81 -10.95
N SER A 168 -5.67 24.21 -11.63
CA SER A 168 -4.93 25.45 -11.34
C SER A 168 -5.68 26.72 -11.69
N GLU A 169 -6.78 26.61 -12.45
CA GLU A 169 -7.58 27.75 -12.91
C GLU A 169 -8.88 27.90 -12.10
N LEU A 170 -9.08 27.06 -11.08
CA LEU A 170 -10.19 27.18 -10.13
C LEU A 170 -9.71 28.00 -8.92
N ALA A 171 -10.32 29.17 -8.72
CA ALA A 171 -10.08 29.99 -7.53
C ALA A 171 -10.54 29.24 -6.26
N ASP A 172 -9.73 29.34 -5.20
CA ASP A 172 -10.04 28.83 -3.87
C ASP A 172 -10.40 27.34 -3.84
N LYS A 173 -9.78 26.53 -4.71
CA LYS A 173 -10.11 25.10 -4.84
C LYS A 173 -9.99 24.33 -3.53
N ASN A 174 -9.13 24.77 -2.62
CA ASN A 174 -8.95 24.14 -1.32
C ASN A 174 -10.22 24.35 -0.47
N GLU A 175 -10.65 25.59 -0.29
CA GLU A 175 -11.84 25.98 0.46
C GLU A 175 -13.14 25.48 -0.19
N LYS A 176 -13.22 25.49 -1.53
CA LYS A 176 -14.45 25.12 -2.26
C LYS A 176 -14.64 23.63 -2.42
N TYR A 177 -13.56 22.86 -2.62
CA TYR A 177 -13.67 21.45 -2.97
C TYR A 177 -12.94 20.53 -1.99
N TYR A 178 -11.70 20.82 -1.61
CA TYR A 178 -10.90 19.90 -0.80
C TYR A 178 -11.37 19.83 0.64
N LEU A 179 -11.39 20.97 1.33
CA LEU A 179 -11.74 21.05 2.73
C LEU A 179 -13.18 20.55 3.00
N PRO A 180 -14.21 20.96 2.25
CA PRO A 180 -15.59 20.49 2.52
C PRO A 180 -15.75 18.99 2.28
N VAL A 181 -15.15 18.42 1.22
CA VAL A 181 -15.21 16.97 0.96
C VAL A 181 -14.47 16.20 2.05
N LEU A 182 -13.31 16.70 2.49
CA LEU A 182 -12.53 16.07 3.55
C LEU A 182 -13.25 16.14 4.91
N GLN A 183 -13.90 17.26 5.23
CA GLN A 183 -14.74 17.41 6.42
C GLN A 183 -15.94 16.46 6.39
N ALA A 184 -16.65 16.36 5.25
CA ALA A 184 -17.76 15.43 5.09
C ALA A 184 -17.30 13.97 5.27
N PHE A 185 -16.14 13.62 4.73
CA PHE A 185 -15.52 12.31 4.92
C PHE A 185 -15.22 12.00 6.40
N ILE A 186 -14.61 12.92 7.15
CA ILE A 186 -14.31 12.74 8.58
C ILE A 186 -15.60 12.63 9.40
N LYS A 187 -16.58 13.51 9.15
CA LYS A 187 -17.88 13.48 9.83
C LYS A 187 -18.58 12.15 9.60
N GLU A 188 -18.53 11.63 8.39
CA GLU A 188 -19.14 10.34 8.07
C GLU A 188 -18.37 9.18 8.71
N LEU A 189 -17.04 9.23 8.73
CA LEU A 189 -16.22 8.22 9.41
C LEU A 189 -16.58 8.13 10.90
N ASN A 190 -16.76 9.28 11.57
CA ASN A 190 -17.18 9.35 12.97
C ASN A 190 -18.62 8.84 13.17
N ARG A 191 -19.57 9.26 12.32
CA ARG A 191 -20.97 8.76 12.35
C ARG A 191 -21.04 7.25 12.22
N LEU A 192 -20.27 6.66 11.30
CA LEU A 192 -20.23 5.22 11.12
C LEU A 192 -19.60 4.53 12.33
N ASN A 193 -18.55 5.12 12.92
CA ASN A 193 -17.92 4.58 14.13
C ASN A 193 -18.84 4.61 15.35
N GLU A 194 -19.65 5.65 15.51
CA GLU A 194 -20.68 5.72 16.56
C GLU A 194 -21.76 4.65 16.39
N LYS A 195 -22.17 4.38 15.14
CA LYS A 195 -23.18 3.35 14.81
C LYS A 195 -22.64 1.92 14.88
N HIS A 196 -21.35 1.73 14.67
CA HIS A 196 -20.66 0.43 14.63
C HIS A 196 -19.42 0.45 15.52
N PRO A 197 -19.59 0.63 16.84
CA PRO A 197 -18.47 0.82 17.76
C PRO A 197 -17.55 -0.40 17.78
N GLY A 198 -16.25 -0.17 17.69
CA GLY A 198 -15.23 -1.24 17.70
C GLY A 198 -14.90 -1.82 16.32
N GLU A 199 -15.67 -1.52 15.28
CA GLU A 199 -15.53 -2.16 13.97
C GLU A 199 -14.85 -1.28 12.92
N ILE A 200 -15.25 -0.01 12.86
CA ILE A 200 -14.85 0.91 11.77
C ILE A 200 -13.34 1.14 11.68
N PRO A 201 -12.59 1.37 12.78
CA PRO A 201 -11.15 1.61 12.70
C PRO A 201 -10.40 0.42 12.10
N GLY A 202 -10.72 -0.80 12.56
CA GLY A 202 -10.09 -2.03 12.08
C GLY A 202 -10.41 -2.31 10.60
N ARG A 203 -11.65 -2.07 10.17
CA ARG A 203 -12.04 -2.22 8.76
C ARG A 203 -11.35 -1.20 7.86
N LEU A 204 -11.24 0.05 8.29
CA LEU A 204 -10.50 1.10 7.57
C LEU A 204 -9.03 0.70 7.36
N LEU A 205 -8.34 0.31 8.44
CA LEU A 205 -6.94 -0.11 8.37
C LEU A 205 -6.77 -1.37 7.52
N SER A 206 -7.64 -2.38 7.66
CA SER A 206 -7.57 -3.57 6.83
C SER A 206 -7.82 -3.27 5.35
N TYR A 207 -8.69 -2.32 5.02
CA TYR A 207 -8.87 -1.89 3.63
C TYR A 207 -7.60 -1.23 3.08
N LEU A 208 -7.00 -0.31 3.85
CA LEU A 208 -5.83 0.47 3.44
C LEU A 208 -4.56 -0.38 3.31
N LEU A 209 -4.32 -1.26 4.28
CA LEU A 209 -3.17 -2.17 4.31
C LEU A 209 -3.32 -3.36 3.36
N GLY A 210 -4.56 -3.73 3.01
CA GLY A 210 -4.83 -4.92 2.21
C GLY A 210 -5.30 -6.11 3.03
N ARG A 211 -5.80 -7.11 2.32
CA ARG A 211 -6.47 -8.28 2.91
C ARG A 211 -5.54 -9.44 3.23
N GLN A 212 -4.29 -9.38 2.82
CA GLN A 212 -3.29 -10.43 3.02
C GLN A 212 -2.14 -9.90 3.86
N ASP A 213 -1.51 -10.78 4.63
CA ASP A 213 -0.29 -10.43 5.33
C ASP A 213 0.87 -10.32 4.32
N PHE A 214 1.80 -9.40 4.57
CA PHE A 214 2.88 -9.14 3.64
C PHE A 214 4.09 -8.50 4.32
N TYR A 215 5.23 -8.55 3.63
CA TYR A 215 6.39 -7.74 3.98
C TYR A 215 6.43 -6.49 3.13
N LYS A 216 6.76 -5.35 3.73
CA LYS A 216 7.10 -4.13 2.99
C LYS A 216 8.61 -4.02 2.92
N LEU A 217 9.16 -3.99 1.71
CA LEU A 217 10.58 -3.79 1.45
C LEU A 217 10.76 -2.36 0.95
N ILE A 218 11.41 -1.51 1.75
CA ILE A 218 11.62 -0.09 1.47
C ILE A 218 13.10 0.16 1.22
N VAL A 219 13.44 0.56 0.01
CA VAL A 219 14.79 0.95 -0.37
C VAL A 219 14.96 2.44 -0.09
N GLN A 220 15.81 2.77 0.89
CA GLN A 220 16.18 4.13 1.30
C GLN A 220 17.55 4.51 0.72
N ARG A 221 17.56 5.00 -0.52
CA ARG A 221 18.81 5.13 -1.29
C ARG A 221 19.80 6.14 -0.72
N SER A 222 19.31 7.27 -0.25
CA SER A 222 20.15 8.31 0.38
C SER A 222 20.89 7.81 1.61
N LYS A 223 20.34 6.80 2.30
CA LYS A 223 20.95 6.19 3.49
C LYS A 223 21.67 4.88 3.20
N LYS A 224 21.57 4.35 1.97
CA LYS A 224 22.01 3.01 1.60
C LYS A 224 21.46 1.93 2.55
N ILE A 225 20.16 1.99 2.84
CA ILE A 225 19.47 1.04 3.71
C ILE A 225 18.33 0.37 2.95
N THR A 226 18.15 -0.93 3.15
CA THR A 226 16.92 -1.65 2.83
C THR A 226 16.21 -1.97 4.14
N GLU A 227 15.02 -1.40 4.31
CA GLU A 227 14.15 -1.64 5.46
C GLU A 227 13.11 -2.71 5.13
N ILE A 228 12.85 -3.60 6.08
CA ILE A 228 11.79 -4.61 5.99
C ILE A 228 10.82 -4.45 7.14
N GLN A 229 9.56 -4.26 6.81
CA GLN A 229 8.45 -4.22 7.77
C GLN A 229 7.55 -5.45 7.60
N GLY A 230 7.21 -6.14 8.68
CA GLY A 230 6.31 -7.30 8.65
C GLY A 230 4.87 -6.95 9.06
N PHE A 231 3.93 -6.98 8.12
CA PHE A 231 2.50 -6.74 8.37
C PHE A 231 1.74 -8.05 8.57
N ASN A 232 1.92 -8.67 9.74
CA ASN A 232 1.30 -9.95 10.12
C ASN A 232 -0.09 -9.77 10.76
N LEU A 233 -1.07 -9.30 9.98
CA LEU A 233 -2.42 -8.99 10.47
C LEU A 233 -3.27 -10.24 10.76
N ARG A 234 -2.98 -11.36 10.10
CA ARG A 234 -3.72 -12.64 10.19
C ARG A 234 -2.90 -13.75 10.82
N GLY A 235 -1.59 -13.59 10.93
CA GLY A 235 -0.70 -14.58 11.54
C GLY A 235 -0.15 -15.58 10.52
N THR A 236 -0.13 -15.24 9.24
CA THR A 236 0.32 -16.17 8.18
C THR A 236 1.80 -16.03 7.84
N LEU A 237 2.46 -14.97 8.30
CA LEU A 237 3.90 -14.79 8.12
C LEU A 237 4.70 -15.62 9.12
N ASN A 238 5.99 -15.74 8.85
CA ASN A 238 7.02 -16.25 9.75
C ASN A 238 6.79 -17.72 10.12
N GLN A 239 6.39 -18.52 9.13
CA GLN A 239 6.14 -19.95 9.33
C GLN A 239 7.45 -20.74 9.30
N LYS A 240 7.64 -21.64 10.28
CA LYS A 240 8.72 -22.62 10.23
C LYS A 240 8.57 -23.57 9.04
N SER A 241 9.70 -24.05 8.52
CA SER A 241 9.73 -25.19 7.61
C SER A 241 9.88 -26.49 8.41
N LYS A 242 10.25 -27.59 7.76
CA LYS A 242 10.42 -28.90 8.40
C LYS A 242 11.60 -28.90 9.38
N SER A 243 12.73 -28.33 8.98
CA SER A 243 13.98 -28.33 9.74
C SER A 243 14.45 -26.95 10.20
N ILE A 244 13.90 -25.87 9.64
CA ILE A 244 14.39 -24.50 9.87
C ILE A 244 13.33 -23.68 10.62
N GLN A 245 13.73 -23.11 11.75
CA GLN A 245 12.93 -22.12 12.48
C GLN A 245 13.22 -20.71 11.93
N PRO A 246 12.23 -19.82 11.94
CA PRO A 246 12.48 -18.42 11.65
C PRO A 246 13.41 -17.81 12.71
N GLN A 247 14.26 -16.87 12.30
CA GLN A 247 15.24 -16.25 13.18
C GLN A 247 14.61 -15.52 14.37
N ILE A 248 13.41 -14.97 14.17
CA ILE A 248 12.60 -14.33 15.20
C ILE A 248 11.16 -14.83 15.11
N LYS A 249 10.40 -14.68 16.20
CA LYS A 249 8.96 -14.94 16.20
C LYS A 249 8.19 -13.65 15.91
N MET A 250 7.47 -13.62 14.80
CA MET A 250 6.59 -12.51 14.45
C MET A 250 5.22 -12.68 15.12
N THR A 251 4.79 -11.69 15.89
CA THR A 251 3.46 -11.71 16.51
C THR A 251 2.40 -11.19 15.55
N LYS A 252 1.14 -11.57 15.81
CA LYS A 252 0.01 -11.00 15.10
C LYS A 252 -0.21 -9.57 15.55
N ILE A 253 -0.31 -8.64 14.60
CA ILE A 253 -0.55 -7.23 14.90
C ILE A 253 -2.03 -7.03 15.22
N LYS A 254 -2.33 -6.21 16.23
CA LYS A 254 -3.70 -5.83 16.56
C LYS A 254 -4.18 -4.70 15.65
N LEU A 255 -5.36 -4.88 15.07
CA LEU A 255 -6.07 -3.80 14.39
C LEU A 255 -6.74 -2.89 15.42
N PRO A 256 -6.89 -1.58 15.12
CA PRO A 256 -7.50 -0.65 16.05
C PRO A 256 -9.00 -0.91 16.21
N THR A 257 -9.54 -0.55 17.37
CA THR A 257 -10.97 -0.60 17.69
C THR A 257 -11.56 0.78 17.99
N LYS A 258 -10.71 1.80 18.16
CA LYS A 258 -11.14 3.15 18.54
C LYS A 258 -10.40 4.22 17.75
N PHE A 259 -11.12 5.28 17.39
CA PHE A 259 -10.53 6.57 17.01
C PHE A 259 -10.33 7.42 18.26
N TYR A 260 -9.21 8.15 18.35
CA TYR A 260 -8.96 9.14 19.41
C TYR A 260 -9.49 10.54 19.07
N GLY A 261 -9.94 10.75 17.84
CA GLY A 261 -10.49 12.02 17.36
C GLY A 261 -9.92 12.37 15.99
N SER A 262 -10.67 12.05 14.93
CA SER A 262 -10.32 12.45 13.57
C SER A 262 -10.53 13.95 13.37
N HIS A 263 -9.53 14.66 12.85
CA HIS A 263 -9.55 16.11 12.70
C HIS A 263 -8.80 16.55 11.44
N ILE A 264 -9.05 17.77 10.98
CA ILE A 264 -8.21 18.44 9.98
C ILE A 264 -6.91 18.83 10.67
N GLN A 265 -5.77 18.54 10.05
CA GLN A 265 -4.47 18.92 10.59
C GLN A 265 -4.36 20.44 10.73
N ASP A 266 -3.76 20.91 11.82
CA ASP A 266 -3.52 22.35 12.03
C ASP A 266 -2.80 22.98 10.84
N ASP A 267 -3.22 24.19 10.47
CA ASP A 267 -2.74 24.94 9.30
C ASP A 267 -2.84 24.19 7.96
N SER A 268 -3.67 23.15 7.87
CA SER A 268 -3.92 22.39 6.65
C SER A 268 -5.32 22.63 6.09
N GLU A 269 -5.38 22.87 4.79
CA GLU A 269 -6.65 22.99 4.06
C GLU A 269 -7.03 21.70 3.32
N ASN A 270 -6.22 20.65 3.43
CA ASN A 270 -6.39 19.43 2.64
C ASN A 270 -5.91 18.15 3.30
N THR A 271 -5.47 18.17 4.56
CA THR A 271 -4.97 16.97 5.24
C THR A 271 -5.75 16.72 6.52
N ALA A 272 -6.18 15.48 6.70
CA ALA A 272 -6.86 15.00 7.90
C ALA A 272 -6.00 14.00 8.64
N MET A 273 -6.04 14.03 9.96
CA MET A 273 -5.41 13.06 10.84
C MET A 273 -6.48 12.14 11.44
N VAL A 274 -6.20 10.84 11.45
CA VAL A 274 -7.07 9.81 12.03
C VAL A 274 -6.24 8.97 13.01
N PRO A 275 -6.00 9.48 14.24
CA PRO A 275 -5.33 8.73 15.29
C PRO A 275 -6.25 7.64 15.85
N CYS A 276 -5.69 6.45 16.06
CA CYS A 276 -6.39 5.28 16.57
C CYS A 276 -5.67 4.68 17.79
N ASP A 277 -6.34 3.75 18.48
CA ASP A 277 -5.70 2.91 19.49
C ASP A 277 -4.65 1.94 18.89
N GLU A 278 -3.97 1.20 19.77
CA GLU A 278 -2.92 0.23 19.41
C GLU A 278 -1.70 0.85 18.67
N GLY A 279 -1.53 2.18 18.72
CA GLY A 279 -0.41 2.90 18.12
C GLY A 279 -0.58 3.24 16.65
N TRP A 280 -1.75 2.98 16.06
CA TRP A 280 -2.04 3.34 14.68
C TRP A 280 -2.39 4.82 14.54
N SER A 281 -1.84 5.46 13.51
CA SER A 281 -2.30 6.78 13.07
C SER A 281 -2.13 6.90 11.56
N ILE A 282 -3.12 7.49 10.88
CA ILE A 282 -3.03 7.73 9.44
C ILE A 282 -3.28 9.21 9.12
N SER A 283 -2.58 9.71 8.11
CA SER A 283 -2.91 10.99 7.47
C SER A 283 -3.62 10.74 6.15
N CYS A 284 -4.60 11.59 5.81
CA CYS A 284 -5.38 11.54 4.59
C CYS A 284 -5.33 12.93 3.92
N ARG A 285 -4.47 13.09 2.92
CA ARG A 285 -4.35 14.32 2.13
C ARG A 285 -5.18 14.24 0.85
N ILE A 286 -6.24 15.04 0.76
CA ILE A 286 -7.07 15.13 -0.44
C ILE A 286 -6.40 15.99 -1.51
N HIS A 287 -6.44 15.53 -2.76
CA HIS A 287 -5.89 16.28 -3.91
C HIS A 287 -6.53 15.85 -5.23
N ASN A 288 -6.35 16.68 -6.25
CA ASN A 288 -6.61 16.32 -7.64
C ASN A 288 -5.48 15.45 -8.21
N ALA A 289 -5.80 14.24 -8.68
CA ALA A 289 -4.80 13.36 -9.31
C ALA A 289 -4.45 13.81 -10.75
N SER A 290 -5.42 14.37 -11.47
CA SER A 290 -5.27 14.88 -12.84
C SER A 290 -5.06 16.39 -12.84
N ARG A 291 -4.36 16.90 -13.86
CA ARG A 291 -4.25 18.35 -14.11
C ARG A 291 -5.59 18.96 -14.53
N ILE A 292 -6.41 18.17 -15.24
CA ILE A 292 -7.73 18.57 -15.74
C ILE A 292 -8.78 18.26 -14.66
N VAL A 293 -9.82 19.10 -14.59
CA VAL A 293 -10.95 18.89 -13.68
C VAL A 293 -11.59 17.53 -13.90
N GLU A 294 -11.69 16.76 -12.81
CA GLU A 294 -12.30 15.44 -12.77
C GLU A 294 -13.38 15.39 -11.70
N ASN A 295 -14.40 14.56 -11.91
CA ASN A 295 -15.46 14.32 -10.94
C ASN A 295 -15.04 13.27 -9.87
N SER A 296 -13.81 13.37 -9.38
CA SER A 296 -13.30 12.56 -8.27
C SER A 296 -12.07 13.22 -7.64
N LEU A 297 -11.90 13.05 -6.34
CA LEU A 297 -10.72 13.49 -5.60
C LEU A 297 -9.98 12.28 -5.04
N LYS A 298 -8.65 12.34 -4.97
CA LYS A 298 -7.80 11.25 -4.48
C LYS A 298 -7.32 11.56 -3.07
N LEU A 299 -7.33 10.54 -2.21
CA LEU A 299 -6.69 10.58 -0.90
C LEU A 299 -5.28 10.01 -1.02
N ASP A 300 -4.28 10.82 -0.74
CA ASP A 300 -2.92 10.37 -0.42
C ASP A 300 -2.92 9.97 1.06
N VAL A 301 -2.63 8.70 1.36
CA VAL A 301 -2.82 8.13 2.70
C VAL A 301 -1.49 7.59 3.18
N ARG A 302 -1.07 8.00 4.38
CA ARG A 302 0.20 7.59 4.99
C ARG A 302 -0.03 7.01 6.38
N LEU A 303 0.88 6.13 6.80
CA LEU A 303 0.91 5.60 8.16
C LEU A 303 1.81 6.51 8.99
N GLU A 304 1.21 7.41 9.76
CA GLU A 304 1.93 8.35 10.63
C GLU A 304 2.30 7.69 11.97
N GLY A 305 1.53 6.68 12.38
CA GLY A 305 1.76 5.90 13.59
C GLY A 305 1.63 4.41 13.28
N LEU A 306 2.57 3.64 13.80
CA LEU A 306 2.63 2.19 13.69
C LEU A 306 2.63 1.56 15.09
N PRO A 307 1.91 0.44 15.31
CA PRO A 307 2.05 -0.34 16.52
C PRO A 307 3.50 -0.74 16.77
N SER A 308 3.93 -0.71 18.04
CA SER A 308 5.27 -1.17 18.44
C SER A 308 5.49 -2.66 18.20
N SER A 309 4.42 -3.44 17.99
CA SER A 309 4.48 -4.84 17.62
C SER A 309 4.87 -5.09 16.16
N ILE A 310 4.91 -4.05 15.30
CA ILE A 310 5.35 -4.22 13.92
C ILE A 310 6.85 -4.53 13.91
N TYR A 311 7.20 -5.65 13.27
CA TYR A 311 8.60 -5.95 13.01
C TYR A 311 9.15 -4.94 12.00
N ILE A 312 10.25 -4.26 12.37
CA ILE A 312 10.98 -3.36 11.48
C ILE A 312 12.46 -3.70 11.58
N HIS A 313 13.09 -3.97 10.44
CA HIS A 313 14.53 -4.24 10.35
C HIS A 313 15.17 -3.34 9.31
N HIS A 314 16.29 -2.72 9.67
CA HIS A 314 17.09 -1.90 8.77
C HIS A 314 18.39 -2.63 8.47
N GLU A 315 18.66 -2.90 7.20
CA GLU A 315 19.91 -3.51 6.77
C GLU A 315 20.65 -2.57 5.81
N SER A 316 21.88 -2.21 6.17
CA SER A 316 22.72 -1.38 5.31
C SER A 316 23.24 -2.17 4.12
N TRP A 317 23.32 -1.52 2.97
CA TRP A 317 23.95 -2.08 1.79
C TRP A 317 25.46 -2.19 2.03
N ARG A 318 26.05 -3.29 1.59
CA ARG A 318 27.50 -3.45 1.51
C ARG A 318 27.91 -3.51 0.06
#